data_AF-A0A7C3HSB1-F1
#
_entry.id   AF-A0A7C3HSB1-F1
#
_cell.length_a   1.000
_cell.length_b   1.000
_cell.length_c   1.000
_cell.angle_alpha   90.00
_cell.angle_beta   90.00
_cell.angle_gamma   90.00
#
_symmetry.space_group_name_H-M   'P 1'
#
loop_
_entity.id
_entity.type
_entity.pdbx_description
1 polymer ?
#
loop_
_entity_poly.entity_id
_entity_poly.type
_entity_poly.pdbx_seq_one_letter_code
_entity_poly.pdbx_strand_id
1 'polypeptide(L)'
;MGFQMGRLTFLLLFGVSLAAAQEVPAELSFAKDRIRALILTGRNNHDWRSTTPFLRKVLEATLRFDVRVTEEPGSLSQETLRPYDVLIVNYCVPSWSEATEKAVENFVRSGKGMVVIHAADYSFGELPVLTENMGNSKVRQKPWDEWRKMVGARWSEDEPKTGHGARHAYRVTWKAQDHPIARGLEPEFLLSDELYHNFRLEPGIQVLAAAFDAKEKRGTGKEEPLIWTVSYGKGRVFHTALGHDVDAMQAPGFVVSYARGAEWAATAAVHLPAKIRLDPKDPDAVRVLLVTGGHDHEASFYGLFEGNRKLRVNVDPHPVAFRRDIRKDYDVLVLYDSIQDLPEAHKNNLKLFVESGKGLVILHHAVVDFTGWEWWWRDVVGGLYVLKAMPDMPASSYLHDVEMVVRPVSDHPIVKGLPEMRLYDETYKRVWQRSGLVPLLTTDHPASDELIGWIGPCATSRVAVLQPGHGRESHESPWYRELVHRAILWSAGRL
;
A
#
# COMPACT_ATOMS: atom_id res chain seq x y z
N MET A 1 -42.34 78.38 -2.52
CA MET A 1 -41.58 78.36 -1.26
C MET A 1 -42.43 77.67 -0.20
N GLY A 2 -41.91 76.66 0.50
CA GLY A 2 -42.53 76.10 1.70
C GLY A 2 -42.63 74.57 1.72
N PHE A 3 -41.71 73.94 2.44
CA PHE A 3 -41.59 72.51 2.78
C PHE A 3 -42.62 72.06 3.84
N GLN A 4 -43.08 70.79 3.79
CA GLN A 4 -43.06 69.76 4.87
C GLN A 4 -44.14 68.67 4.58
N MET A 5 -43.79 67.41 4.27
CA MET A 5 -43.28 66.31 5.12
C MET A 5 -44.40 65.50 5.81
N GLY A 6 -44.80 64.38 5.19
CA GLY A 6 -45.60 63.31 5.79
C GLY A 6 -44.78 62.02 5.84
N ARG A 7 -44.44 61.55 7.05
CA ARG A 7 -43.76 60.27 7.28
C ARG A 7 -44.76 59.11 7.14
N LEU A 8 -44.49 58.14 6.27
CA LEU A 8 -45.09 56.81 6.34
C LEU A 8 -44.06 55.82 6.90
N THR A 9 -44.41 55.18 8.01
CA THR A 9 -43.65 54.13 8.68
C THR A 9 -43.90 52.80 7.95
N PHE A 10 -42.86 52.19 7.36
CA PHE A 10 -42.91 50.81 6.85
C PHE A 10 -42.38 49.86 7.93
N LEU A 11 -43.22 48.93 8.41
CA LEU A 11 -42.79 47.78 9.19
C LEU A 11 -42.11 46.77 8.26
N LEU A 12 -40.82 46.50 8.49
CA LEU A 12 -40.09 45.39 7.87
C LEU A 12 -40.05 44.20 8.83
N LEU A 13 -40.81 43.16 8.50
CA LEU A 13 -40.72 41.83 9.10
C LEU A 13 -39.46 41.14 8.59
N PHE A 14 -38.46 40.95 9.46
CA PHE A 14 -37.33 40.07 9.18
C PHE A 14 -37.75 38.61 9.38
N GLY A 15 -38.03 37.91 8.28
CA GLY A 15 -38.10 36.45 8.27
C GLY A 15 -36.69 35.87 8.31
N VAL A 16 -36.31 35.24 9.41
CA VAL A 16 -35.09 34.44 9.49
C VAL A 16 -35.34 33.12 8.76
N SER A 17 -34.84 33.00 7.54
CA SER A 17 -34.77 31.72 6.83
C SER A 17 -33.67 30.86 7.44
N LEU A 18 -34.04 29.81 8.20
CA LEU A 18 -33.12 28.73 8.51
C LEU A 18 -32.81 27.97 7.21
N ALA A 19 -31.64 28.23 6.63
CA ALA A 19 -31.09 27.36 5.60
C ALA A 19 -30.68 26.04 6.27
N ALA A 20 -31.41 24.96 5.98
CA ALA A 20 -30.99 23.61 6.35
C ALA A 20 -29.68 23.29 5.61
N ALA A 21 -28.64 22.95 6.36
CA ALA A 21 -27.39 22.47 5.78
C ALA A 21 -27.68 21.21 4.95
N GLN A 22 -27.32 21.23 3.67
CA GLN A 22 -27.43 20.06 2.79
C GLN A 22 -26.48 18.97 3.32
N GLU A 23 -27.04 17.86 3.83
CA GLU A 23 -26.24 16.69 4.17
C GLU A 23 -25.68 16.08 2.87
N VAL A 24 -24.35 16.05 2.73
CA VAL A 24 -23.69 15.30 1.66
C VAL A 24 -23.90 13.80 1.95
N PRO A 25 -24.51 13.02 1.05
CA PRO A 25 -24.71 11.59 1.27
C PRO A 25 -23.36 10.88 1.49
N ALA A 26 -23.25 10.10 2.57
CA ALA A 26 -22.03 9.34 2.88
C ALA A 26 -21.61 8.37 1.76
N GLU A 27 -22.55 7.98 0.90
CA GLU A 27 -22.35 7.15 -0.30
C GLU A 27 -21.40 7.79 -1.32
N LEU A 28 -21.24 9.13 -1.32
CA LEU A 28 -20.30 9.82 -2.19
C LEU A 28 -18.85 9.74 -1.71
N SER A 29 -18.61 9.33 -0.46
CA SER A 29 -17.27 9.36 0.17
C SER A 29 -16.76 7.99 0.61
N PHE A 30 -17.62 6.96 0.62
CA PHE A 30 -17.24 5.61 1.04
C PHE A 30 -17.76 4.53 0.08
N ALA A 31 -16.97 3.48 -0.10
CA ALA A 31 -17.39 2.28 -0.80
C ALA A 31 -18.58 1.62 -0.08
N LYS A 32 -19.58 1.20 -0.87
CA LYS A 32 -20.79 0.53 -0.37
C LYS A 32 -20.44 -0.76 0.38
N ASP A 33 -21.16 -1.03 1.45
CA ASP A 33 -21.09 -2.26 2.27
C ASP A 33 -19.70 -2.53 2.92
N ARG A 34 -18.84 -1.51 3.01
CA ARG A 34 -17.54 -1.59 3.72
C ARG A 34 -17.60 -0.94 5.09
N ILE A 35 -16.82 -1.48 6.04
CA ILE A 35 -16.60 -0.88 7.35
C ILE A 35 -15.77 0.39 7.17
N ARG A 36 -16.28 1.53 7.64
CA ARG A 36 -15.61 2.82 7.49
C ARG A 36 -14.64 3.03 8.64
N ALA A 37 -13.35 2.95 8.36
CA ALA A 37 -12.29 3.07 9.37
C ALA A 37 -11.55 4.41 9.22
N LEU A 38 -11.26 5.06 10.35
CA LEU A 38 -10.38 6.23 10.40
C LEU A 38 -9.13 5.90 11.21
N ILE A 39 -7.96 5.96 10.58
CA ILE A 39 -6.67 5.87 11.27
C ILE A 39 -6.30 7.26 11.78
N LEU A 40 -6.09 7.35 13.10
CA LEU A 40 -5.59 8.54 13.80
C LEU A 40 -4.07 8.40 13.91
N THR A 41 -3.33 9.33 13.30
CA THR A 41 -1.86 9.32 13.32
C THR A 41 -1.30 10.74 13.20
N GLY A 42 -0.07 10.90 12.71
CA GLY A 42 0.61 12.18 12.50
C GLY A 42 1.68 12.49 13.54
N ARG A 43 1.60 11.88 14.72
CA ARG A 43 2.61 11.98 15.78
C ARG A 43 2.62 10.72 16.65
N ASN A 44 3.79 10.11 16.79
CA ASN A 44 4.01 8.93 17.60
C ASN A 44 5.50 8.88 17.99
N ASN A 45 5.81 8.27 19.13
CA ASN A 45 7.19 7.97 19.55
C ASN A 45 7.86 6.89 18.69
N HIS A 46 7.07 6.14 17.91
CA HIS A 46 7.50 5.15 16.91
C HIS A 46 7.38 5.68 15.47
N ASP A 47 7.91 4.92 14.50
CA ASP A 47 7.86 5.25 13.07
C ASP A 47 6.44 5.10 12.48
N TRP A 48 5.57 6.05 12.81
CA TRP A 48 4.19 6.11 12.34
C TRP A 48 4.09 6.33 10.82
N ARG A 49 5.14 6.87 10.19
CA ARG A 49 5.19 7.12 8.73
C ARG A 49 5.27 5.80 7.97
N SER A 50 5.92 4.79 8.55
CA SER A 50 5.95 3.43 7.99
C SER A 50 4.79 2.56 8.48
N THR A 51 4.42 2.64 9.77
CA THR A 51 3.37 1.75 10.32
C THR A 51 1.96 2.14 9.85
N THR A 52 1.66 3.42 9.65
CA THR A 52 0.32 3.85 9.21
C THR A 52 -0.06 3.32 7.82
N PRO A 53 0.79 3.47 6.76
CA PRO A 53 0.52 2.84 5.48
C PRO A 53 0.37 1.32 5.57
N PHE A 54 1.15 0.66 6.45
CA PHE A 54 1.05 -0.77 6.65
C PHE A 54 -0.28 -1.20 7.28
N LEU A 55 -0.70 -0.54 8.37
CA LEU A 55 -2.01 -0.78 9.01
C LEU A 55 -3.16 -0.57 8.02
N ARG A 56 -3.10 0.50 7.22
CA ARG A 56 -4.05 0.75 6.13
C ARG A 56 -4.06 -0.40 5.12
N LYS A 57 -2.88 -0.83 4.65
CA LYS A 57 -2.72 -1.95 3.70
C LYS A 57 -3.34 -3.24 4.24
N VAL A 58 -3.14 -3.56 5.52
CA VAL A 58 -3.75 -4.76 6.13
C VAL A 58 -5.28 -4.72 6.03
N LEU A 59 -5.91 -3.60 6.40
CA LEU A 59 -7.37 -3.48 6.34
C LEU A 59 -7.90 -3.47 4.90
N GLU A 60 -7.26 -2.73 3.99
CA GLU A 60 -7.68 -2.65 2.58
C GLU A 60 -7.53 -3.99 1.84
N ALA A 61 -6.49 -4.77 2.16
CA ALA A 61 -6.27 -6.10 1.58
C ALA A 61 -7.40 -7.10 1.89
N THR A 62 -8.22 -6.83 2.92
CA THR A 62 -9.39 -7.64 3.22
C THR A 62 -10.60 -7.37 2.32
N LEU A 63 -10.60 -6.24 1.60
CA LEU A 63 -11.75 -5.69 0.85
C LEU A 63 -12.98 -5.35 1.71
N ARG A 64 -12.86 -5.49 3.03
CA ARG A 64 -13.97 -5.28 3.98
C ARG A 64 -14.01 -3.87 4.54
N PHE A 65 -12.88 -3.16 4.49
CA PHE A 65 -12.76 -1.81 5.02
C PHE A 65 -12.65 -0.79 3.89
N ASP A 66 -13.18 0.40 4.17
CA ASP A 66 -12.82 1.62 3.47
C ASP A 66 -12.13 2.54 4.48
N VAL A 67 -10.85 2.82 4.24
CA VAL A 67 -9.95 3.40 5.24
C VAL A 67 -9.61 4.83 4.86
N ARG A 68 -9.75 5.74 5.82
CA ARG A 68 -9.22 7.11 5.76
C ARG A 68 -8.15 7.29 6.82
N VAL A 69 -7.27 8.26 6.61
CA VAL A 69 -6.18 8.59 7.53
C VAL A 69 -6.31 10.08 7.86
N THR A 70 -6.12 10.42 9.14
CA THR A 70 -5.92 11.80 9.58
C THR A 70 -4.61 11.89 10.36
N GLU A 71 -3.75 12.83 9.97
CA GLU A 71 -2.52 13.17 10.68
C GLU A 71 -2.73 14.30 11.70
N GLU A 72 -3.95 14.86 11.77
CA GLU A 72 -4.29 15.98 12.66
C GLU A 72 -5.53 15.62 13.53
N PRO A 73 -5.47 14.54 14.32
CA PRO A 73 -6.62 14.06 15.10
C PRO A 73 -7.05 15.05 16.18
N GLY A 74 -6.19 16.01 16.57
CA GLY A 74 -6.50 17.03 17.57
C GLY A 74 -7.69 17.95 17.22
N SER A 75 -8.10 18.00 15.95
CA SER A 75 -9.21 18.82 15.45
C SER A 75 -10.53 18.05 15.22
N LEU A 76 -10.59 16.77 15.60
CA LEU A 76 -11.79 15.95 15.36
C LEU A 76 -12.96 16.41 16.23
N SER A 77 -14.16 16.33 15.65
CA SER A 77 -15.42 16.66 16.29
C SER A 77 -16.42 15.53 16.09
N GLN A 78 -17.56 15.60 16.77
CA GLN A 78 -18.61 14.60 16.59
C GLN A 78 -19.09 14.50 15.14
N GLU A 79 -19.15 15.63 14.43
CA GLU A 79 -19.56 15.66 13.03
C GLU A 79 -18.52 15.01 12.11
N THR A 80 -17.22 15.26 12.34
CA THR A 80 -16.17 14.64 11.53
C THR A 80 -16.02 13.15 11.82
N LEU A 81 -16.41 12.69 13.00
CA LEU A 81 -16.42 11.27 13.38
C LEU A 81 -17.68 10.52 12.94
N ARG A 82 -18.81 11.22 12.72
CA ARG A 82 -20.12 10.64 12.35
C ARG A 82 -20.06 9.62 11.19
N PRO A 83 -19.24 9.81 10.13
CA PRO A 83 -19.19 8.88 9.02
C PRO A 83 -18.45 7.58 9.31
N TYR A 84 -17.80 7.40 10.47
CA TYR A 84 -16.94 6.24 10.72
C TYR A 84 -17.62 5.20 11.61
N ASP A 85 -17.16 3.96 11.49
CA ASP A 85 -17.63 2.81 12.27
C ASP A 85 -16.61 2.38 13.33
N VAL A 86 -15.32 2.63 13.07
CA VAL A 86 -14.21 2.31 13.96
C VAL A 86 -13.07 3.30 13.83
N LEU A 87 -12.46 3.66 14.96
CA LEU A 87 -11.21 4.43 15.01
C LEU A 87 -10.03 3.48 15.22
N ILE A 88 -8.96 3.66 14.45
CA ILE A 88 -7.68 2.98 14.66
C ILE A 88 -6.69 4.01 15.20
N VAL A 89 -6.24 3.85 16.43
CA VAL A 89 -5.36 4.81 17.09
C VAL A 89 -3.91 4.35 16.93
N ASN A 90 -3.17 5.05 16.06
CA ASN A 90 -1.73 4.95 15.87
C ASN A 90 -1.08 6.32 16.15
N TYR A 91 -1.39 6.88 17.32
CA TYR A 91 -1.07 8.25 17.71
C TYR A 91 -0.73 8.32 19.19
N CYS A 92 0.21 9.20 19.56
CA CYS A 92 0.56 9.43 20.96
C CYS A 92 0.27 10.83 21.49
N VAL A 93 0.84 11.86 20.86
CA VAL A 93 0.89 13.22 21.42
C VAL A 93 0.94 14.26 20.31
N PRO A 94 0.60 15.53 20.54
CA PRO A 94 0.10 16.13 21.79
C PRO A 94 -1.29 15.65 22.23
N SER A 95 -1.66 15.95 23.49
CA SER A 95 -3.05 15.88 23.97
C SER A 95 -4.01 16.55 23.01
N TRP A 96 -5.20 15.97 22.87
CA TRP A 96 -6.26 16.57 22.08
C TRP A 96 -7.00 17.66 22.87
N SER A 97 -7.82 18.44 22.17
CA SER A 97 -8.71 19.39 22.83
C SER A 97 -9.80 18.65 23.63
N GLU A 98 -10.35 19.27 24.68
CA GLU A 98 -11.48 18.69 25.45
C GLU A 98 -12.69 18.36 24.55
N ALA A 99 -12.92 19.15 23.49
CA ALA A 99 -13.96 18.89 22.52
C ALA A 99 -13.70 17.59 21.73
N THR A 100 -12.46 17.36 21.34
CA THR A 100 -11.99 16.16 20.64
C THR A 100 -12.06 14.94 21.54
N GLU A 101 -11.59 15.05 22.79
CA GLU A 101 -11.69 14.01 23.81
C GLU A 101 -13.15 13.56 23.98
N LYS A 102 -14.07 14.51 24.19
CA LYS A 102 -15.51 14.23 24.29
C LYS A 102 -16.09 13.63 23.00
N ALA A 103 -15.63 14.06 21.83
CA ALA A 103 -16.09 13.50 20.56
C ALA A 103 -15.71 12.01 20.43
N VAL A 104 -14.47 11.66 20.74
CA VAL A 104 -13.98 10.26 20.72
C VAL A 104 -14.68 9.43 21.80
N GLU A 105 -14.83 9.98 23.01
CA GLU A 105 -15.56 9.32 24.10
C GLU A 105 -16.99 8.98 23.69
N ASN A 106 -17.73 9.97 23.18
CA ASN A 106 -19.11 9.80 22.75
C ASN A 106 -19.22 8.83 21.56
N PHE A 107 -18.26 8.88 20.63
CA PHE A 107 -18.19 7.95 19.50
C PHE A 107 -18.16 6.50 20.01
N VAL A 108 -17.19 6.15 20.86
CA VAL A 108 -17.08 4.80 21.42
C VAL A 108 -18.30 4.46 22.28
N ARG A 109 -18.65 5.32 23.24
CA ARG A 109 -19.77 5.11 24.18
C ARG A 109 -21.09 4.83 23.47
N SER A 110 -21.31 5.42 22.29
CA SER A 110 -22.55 5.24 21.49
C SER A 110 -22.71 3.86 20.84
N GLY A 111 -21.64 3.08 20.72
CA GLY A 111 -21.69 1.74 20.09
C GLY A 111 -20.64 1.48 19.02
N LYS A 112 -19.82 2.49 18.69
CA LYS A 112 -18.79 2.39 17.66
C LYS A 112 -17.51 1.74 18.20
N GLY A 113 -16.64 1.34 17.28
CA GLY A 113 -15.41 0.62 17.60
C GLY A 113 -14.22 1.53 17.86
N MET A 114 -13.27 1.06 18.67
CA MET A 114 -11.92 1.62 18.72
C MET A 114 -10.88 0.50 18.71
N VAL A 115 -9.75 0.75 18.06
CA VAL A 115 -8.59 -0.13 18.04
C VAL A 115 -7.38 0.67 18.52
N VAL A 116 -6.68 0.16 19.53
CA VAL A 116 -5.49 0.80 20.11
C VAL A 116 -4.28 -0.06 19.78
N ILE A 117 -3.28 0.54 19.14
CA ILE A 117 -2.09 -0.17 18.64
C ILE A 117 -0.85 0.26 19.42
N HIS A 118 -0.18 -0.71 20.04
CA HIS A 118 1.14 -0.57 20.64
C HIS A 118 1.25 0.71 21.47
N ALA A 119 2.19 1.60 21.12
CA ALA A 119 2.50 2.83 21.83
C ALA A 119 1.34 3.82 21.99
N ALA A 120 0.24 3.67 21.25
CA ALA A 120 -0.96 4.47 21.50
C ALA A 120 -1.47 4.30 22.93
N ASP A 121 -1.23 3.17 23.60
CA ASP A 121 -1.61 2.97 25.01
C ASP A 121 -0.78 3.78 26.02
N TYR A 122 0.39 4.29 25.62
CA TYR A 122 1.22 5.17 26.44
C TYR A 122 0.63 6.58 26.56
N SER A 123 -0.20 6.96 25.60
CA SER A 123 -0.78 8.29 25.42
C SER A 123 -1.69 8.71 26.56
N PHE A 124 -1.83 10.03 26.73
CA PHE A 124 -2.84 10.66 27.60
C PHE A 124 -2.84 10.16 29.06
N GLY A 125 -1.72 9.58 29.52
CA GLY A 125 -1.49 9.13 30.88
C GLY A 125 -0.77 10.16 31.74
N GLU A 126 -0.27 9.69 32.89
CA GLU A 126 0.48 10.51 33.87
C GLU A 126 1.98 10.62 33.55
N LEU A 127 2.46 9.80 32.62
CA LEU A 127 3.88 9.71 32.28
C LEU A 127 4.35 10.88 31.41
N PRO A 128 5.67 11.17 31.40
CA PRO A 128 6.24 12.15 30.48
C PRO A 128 5.96 11.78 29.03
N VAL A 129 5.60 12.76 28.23
CA VAL A 129 5.43 12.63 26.79
C VAL A 129 6.74 12.15 26.16
N LEU A 130 6.65 11.16 25.28
CA LEU A 130 7.78 10.71 24.47
C LEU A 130 7.80 11.45 23.13
N THR A 131 9.00 11.88 22.70
CA THR A 131 9.27 12.37 21.35
C THR A 131 9.47 11.20 20.39
N GLU A 132 9.61 11.48 19.10
CA GLU A 132 10.08 10.50 18.12
C GLU A 132 11.38 9.81 18.63
N ASN A 133 11.54 8.53 18.29
CA ASN A 133 12.64 7.66 18.74
C ASN A 133 12.72 7.50 20.27
N MET A 134 11.56 7.42 20.93
CA MET A 134 11.44 7.15 22.38
C MET A 134 12.16 8.17 23.29
N GLY A 135 12.38 9.41 22.82
CA GLY A 135 13.04 10.44 23.61
C GLY A 135 12.15 10.96 24.74
N ASN A 136 12.66 11.07 25.97
CA ASN A 136 11.87 11.61 27.08
C ASN A 136 11.84 13.15 27.02
N SER A 137 10.68 13.73 26.68
CA SER A 137 10.52 15.19 26.57
C SER A 137 10.56 15.92 27.92
N LYS A 138 10.42 15.20 29.05
CA LYS A 138 10.15 15.73 30.40
C LYS A 138 8.84 16.52 30.54
N VAL A 139 8.08 16.70 29.46
CA VAL A 139 6.78 17.38 29.48
C VAL A 139 5.72 16.39 29.93
N ARG A 140 4.92 16.77 30.94
CA ARG A 140 3.72 16.02 31.33
C ARG A 140 2.47 16.77 30.88
N GLN A 141 1.46 16.03 30.48
CA GLN A 141 0.16 16.56 30.08
C GLN A 141 -0.91 16.19 31.11
N LYS A 142 -2.06 16.85 31.05
CA LYS A 142 -3.20 16.50 31.90
C LYS A 142 -3.65 15.08 31.52
N PRO A 143 -3.70 14.12 32.46
CA PRO A 143 -4.20 12.79 32.17
C PRO A 143 -5.68 12.82 31.76
N TRP A 144 -6.04 11.93 30.85
CA TRP A 144 -7.42 11.73 30.40
C TRP A 144 -7.95 10.41 30.98
N ASP A 145 -8.75 10.48 32.05
CA ASP A 145 -9.22 9.30 32.78
C ASP A 145 -10.09 8.36 31.92
N GLU A 146 -10.82 8.88 30.95
CA GLU A 146 -11.64 8.07 30.05
C GLU A 146 -10.77 7.30 29.05
N TRP A 147 -9.58 7.81 28.71
CA TRP A 147 -8.63 7.09 27.85
C TRP A 147 -8.23 5.76 28.48
N ARG A 148 -7.74 5.76 29.73
CA ARG A 148 -7.36 4.51 30.42
C ARG A 148 -8.52 3.52 30.53
N LYS A 149 -9.75 4.01 30.74
CA LYS A 149 -10.96 3.17 30.78
C LYS A 149 -11.29 2.56 29.42
N MET A 150 -11.10 3.30 28.33
CA MET A 150 -11.33 2.78 26.98
C MET A 150 -10.22 1.81 26.55
N VAL A 151 -8.95 2.14 26.82
CA VAL A 151 -7.78 1.29 26.53
C VAL A 151 -7.80 0.02 27.39
N GLY A 152 -8.29 0.10 28.62
CA GLY A 152 -8.31 -1.00 29.58
C GLY A 152 -6.98 -1.22 30.30
N ALA A 153 -6.00 -0.34 30.09
CA ALA A 153 -4.72 -0.36 30.77
C ALA A 153 -4.12 1.04 30.81
N ARG A 154 -3.15 1.23 31.69
CA ARG A 154 -2.24 2.38 31.68
C ARG A 154 -0.83 1.97 32.04
N TRP A 155 0.13 2.74 31.53
CA TRP A 155 1.51 2.68 31.97
C TRP A 155 1.68 3.31 33.36
N SER A 156 2.65 2.82 34.14
CA SER A 156 2.94 3.31 35.48
C SER A 156 4.44 3.31 35.78
N GLU A 157 4.88 4.38 36.45
CA GLU A 157 6.22 4.51 37.04
C GLU A 157 6.32 3.92 38.46
N ASP A 158 5.20 3.44 39.03
CA ASP A 158 5.18 2.79 40.34
C ASP A 158 5.74 1.37 40.23
N GLU A 159 6.40 0.88 41.28
CA GLU A 159 6.93 -0.48 41.29
C GLU A 159 5.81 -1.55 41.39
N PRO A 160 5.83 -2.62 40.55
CA PRO A 160 6.74 -2.82 39.42
C PRO A 160 6.37 -1.92 38.23
N LYS A 161 7.37 -1.27 37.64
CA LYS A 161 7.18 -0.33 36.52
C LYS A 161 6.65 -1.04 35.28
N THR A 162 5.77 -0.38 34.54
CA THR A 162 5.42 -0.78 33.17
C THR A 162 6.63 -0.53 32.27
N GLY A 163 6.91 -1.48 31.38
CA GLY A 163 8.11 -1.47 30.56
C GLY A 163 8.14 -2.61 29.58
N HIS A 164 9.30 -2.84 28.99
CA HIS A 164 9.56 -3.99 28.14
C HIS A 164 11.04 -4.36 28.16
N GLY A 165 11.31 -5.63 27.83
CA GLY A 165 12.65 -6.12 27.57
C GLY A 165 13.19 -5.69 26.20
N ALA A 166 14.34 -6.24 25.81
CA ALA A 166 14.86 -6.06 24.46
C ALA A 166 13.95 -6.79 23.43
N ARG A 167 13.89 -6.26 22.20
CA ARG A 167 13.21 -6.95 21.09
C ARG A 167 13.72 -8.37 20.92
N HIS A 168 12.81 -9.33 20.79
CA HIS A 168 13.16 -10.72 20.54
C HIS A 168 11.98 -11.49 19.92
N ALA A 169 12.28 -12.67 19.38
CA ALA A 169 11.25 -13.59 18.94
C ALA A 169 10.61 -14.29 20.15
N TYR A 170 9.29 -14.28 20.22
CA TYR A 170 8.54 -14.97 21.26
C TYR A 170 7.19 -15.48 20.73
N ARG A 171 6.54 -16.31 21.54
CA ARG A 171 5.30 -16.98 21.20
C ARG A 171 4.14 -16.32 21.93
N VAL A 172 3.13 -15.90 21.17
CA VAL A 172 1.87 -15.38 21.70
C VAL A 172 0.84 -16.50 21.66
N THR A 173 0.19 -16.74 22.80
CA THR A 173 -0.80 -17.81 22.98
C THR A 173 -2.18 -17.21 23.20
N TRP A 174 -3.17 -17.69 22.45
CA TRP A 174 -4.57 -17.31 22.64
C TRP A 174 -5.13 -17.94 23.92
N LYS A 175 -5.67 -17.11 24.82
CA LYS A 175 -6.29 -17.50 26.09
C LYS A 175 -7.82 -17.64 25.99
N ALA A 176 -8.43 -17.07 24.95
CA ALA A 176 -9.87 -17.11 24.70
C ALA A 176 -10.18 -17.46 23.24
N GLN A 177 -9.96 -18.72 22.84
CA GLN A 177 -10.14 -19.18 21.45
C GLN A 177 -11.60 -19.21 20.97
N ASP A 178 -12.56 -19.18 21.88
CA ASP A 178 -13.99 -19.08 21.59
C ASP A 178 -14.41 -17.66 21.18
N HIS A 179 -13.63 -16.64 21.58
CA HIS A 179 -13.86 -15.24 21.21
C HIS A 179 -13.84 -15.08 19.67
N PRO A 180 -14.76 -14.29 19.06
CA PRO A 180 -14.85 -14.15 17.60
C PRO A 180 -13.52 -13.82 16.90
N ILE A 181 -12.66 -13.01 17.52
CA ILE A 181 -11.33 -12.65 16.99
C ILE A 181 -10.42 -13.88 16.86
N ALA A 182 -10.37 -14.72 17.90
CA ALA A 182 -9.46 -15.86 18.01
C ALA A 182 -10.02 -17.14 17.38
N ARG A 183 -11.33 -17.20 17.16
CA ARG A 183 -12.01 -18.41 16.69
C ARG A 183 -11.44 -18.92 15.36
N GLY A 184 -11.02 -20.19 15.37
CA GLY A 184 -10.45 -20.86 14.21
C GLY A 184 -9.04 -20.40 13.83
N LEU A 185 -8.37 -19.61 14.67
CA LEU A 185 -6.93 -19.36 14.55
C LEU A 185 -6.14 -20.51 15.20
N GLU A 186 -4.90 -20.67 14.76
CA GLU A 186 -3.94 -21.52 15.47
C GLU A 186 -3.82 -21.09 16.94
N PRO A 187 -3.58 -22.03 17.89
CA PRO A 187 -3.51 -21.73 19.32
C PRO A 187 -2.46 -20.68 19.70
N GLU A 188 -1.44 -20.54 18.85
CA GLU A 188 -0.29 -19.69 19.09
C GLU A 188 0.28 -19.18 17.76
N PHE A 189 1.00 -18.07 17.83
CA PHE A 189 1.79 -17.57 16.71
C PHE A 189 3.13 -17.01 17.20
N LEU A 190 4.10 -16.96 16.28
CA LEU A 190 5.42 -16.39 16.51
C LEU A 190 5.50 -15.00 15.88
N LEU A 191 6.20 -14.10 16.56
CA LEU A 191 6.61 -12.79 16.04
C LEU A 191 7.91 -12.34 16.72
N SER A 192 8.55 -11.32 16.16
CA SER A 192 9.71 -10.64 16.75
C SER A 192 9.37 -9.18 17.03
N ASP A 193 9.23 -8.84 18.31
CA ASP A 193 8.68 -7.57 18.76
C ASP A 193 9.20 -7.20 20.17
N GLU A 194 8.80 -6.04 20.68
CA GLU A 194 8.86 -5.73 22.10
C GLU A 194 7.75 -6.49 22.85
N LEU A 195 8.02 -6.90 24.09
CA LEU A 195 7.03 -7.56 24.95
C LEU A 195 6.76 -6.63 26.14
N TYR A 196 5.64 -5.90 26.08
CA TYR A 196 5.22 -4.99 27.14
C TYR A 196 4.73 -5.77 28.37
N HIS A 197 5.15 -5.33 29.55
CA HIS A 197 4.89 -6.02 30.82
C HIS A 197 4.47 -5.07 31.94
N ASN A 198 3.90 -5.63 33.02
CA ASN A 198 3.50 -4.90 34.23
C ASN A 198 2.54 -3.72 33.96
N PHE A 199 1.66 -3.85 32.97
CA PHE A 199 0.56 -2.90 32.78
C PHE A 199 -0.29 -2.77 34.04
N ARG A 200 -0.79 -1.55 34.31
CA ARG A 200 -1.90 -1.37 35.26
C ARG A 200 -3.21 -1.59 34.50
N LEU A 201 -3.72 -2.80 34.56
CA LEU A 201 -4.94 -3.22 33.86
C LEU A 201 -6.18 -2.69 34.60
N GLU A 202 -7.16 -2.21 33.84
CA GLU A 202 -8.47 -1.83 34.38
C GLU A 202 -9.30 -3.09 34.69
N PRO A 203 -10.18 -3.04 35.71
CA PRO A 203 -11.14 -4.11 35.95
C PRO A 203 -12.05 -4.33 34.73
N GLY A 204 -12.33 -5.59 34.40
CA GLY A 204 -13.31 -5.94 33.37
C GLY A 204 -12.78 -6.01 31.94
N ILE A 205 -11.46 -5.92 31.72
CA ILE A 205 -10.87 -6.32 30.44
C ILE A 205 -11.05 -7.82 30.19
N GLN A 206 -11.14 -8.22 28.93
CA GLN A 206 -11.05 -9.62 28.52
C GLN A 206 -9.73 -9.87 27.80
N VAL A 207 -8.79 -10.53 28.48
CA VAL A 207 -7.51 -10.94 27.87
C VAL A 207 -7.77 -12.03 26.83
N LEU A 208 -7.34 -11.78 25.60
CA LEU A 208 -7.47 -12.71 24.48
C LEU A 208 -6.18 -13.45 24.19
N ALA A 209 -5.03 -12.81 24.37
CA ALA A 209 -3.73 -13.44 24.17
C ALA A 209 -2.65 -12.89 25.11
N ALA A 210 -1.68 -13.72 25.43
CA ALA A 210 -0.56 -13.41 26.31
C ALA A 210 0.73 -14.11 25.84
N ALA A 211 1.88 -13.65 26.32
CA ALA A 211 3.16 -14.32 26.12
C ALA A 211 3.95 -14.40 27.43
N PHE A 212 4.79 -15.42 27.55
CA PHE A 212 5.71 -15.55 28.68
C PHE A 212 6.91 -14.61 28.51
N ASP A 213 7.08 -13.68 29.44
CA ASP A 213 8.12 -12.65 29.42
C ASP A 213 9.38 -13.12 30.14
N ALA A 214 10.29 -13.73 29.38
CA ALA A 214 11.41 -14.47 29.95
C ALA A 214 12.47 -13.55 30.60
N LYS A 215 12.97 -13.93 31.78
CA LYS A 215 13.91 -13.10 32.57
C LYS A 215 15.22 -12.83 31.84
N GLU A 216 15.69 -13.78 31.03
CA GLU A 216 16.89 -13.65 30.18
C GLU A 216 16.74 -12.58 29.09
N LYS A 217 15.52 -12.15 28.78
CA LYS A 217 15.22 -11.03 27.87
C LYS A 217 14.95 -9.73 28.62
N ARG A 218 15.30 -9.68 29.91
CA ARG A 218 14.94 -8.60 30.85
C ARG A 218 13.44 -8.52 31.12
N GLY A 219 12.77 -9.66 31.03
CA GLY A 219 11.35 -9.80 31.32
C GLY A 219 11.01 -10.05 32.79
N THR A 220 9.71 -10.10 33.09
CA THR A 220 9.17 -10.27 34.46
C THR A 220 9.22 -11.71 34.96
N GLY A 221 9.37 -12.68 34.07
CA GLY A 221 9.23 -14.11 34.34
C GLY A 221 7.77 -14.55 34.52
N LYS A 222 6.81 -13.81 33.97
CA LYS A 222 5.36 -14.07 34.06
C LYS A 222 4.75 -14.14 32.65
N GLU A 223 3.52 -14.63 32.57
CA GLU A 223 2.70 -14.38 31.37
C GLU A 223 2.11 -12.97 31.43
N GLU A 224 2.38 -12.18 30.40
CA GLU A 224 1.91 -10.80 30.28
C GLU A 224 0.83 -10.72 29.19
N PRO A 225 -0.27 -9.99 29.42
CA PRO A 225 -1.33 -9.81 28.42
C PRO A 225 -0.85 -8.90 27.29
N LEU A 226 -1.12 -9.30 26.05
CA LEU A 226 -0.67 -8.57 24.85
C LEU A 226 -1.81 -8.23 23.89
N ILE A 227 -2.95 -8.92 24.00
CA ILE A 227 -4.15 -8.63 23.22
C ILE A 227 -5.35 -8.77 24.16
N TRP A 228 -6.18 -7.74 24.23
CA TRP A 228 -7.40 -7.77 25.03
C TRP A 228 -8.51 -6.93 24.40
N THR A 229 -9.70 -7.04 24.99
CA THR A 229 -10.84 -6.20 24.64
C THR A 229 -11.43 -5.52 25.86
N VAL A 230 -12.10 -4.40 25.61
CA VAL A 230 -12.78 -3.59 26.62
C VAL A 230 -14.17 -3.21 26.11
N SER A 231 -15.17 -3.29 26.98
CA SER A 231 -16.49 -2.72 26.73
C SER A 231 -16.56 -1.31 27.32
N TYR A 232 -16.92 -0.32 26.52
CA TYR A 232 -17.03 1.07 26.98
C TYR A 232 -18.36 1.69 26.53
N GLY A 233 -19.29 1.86 27.48
CA GLY A 233 -20.68 2.16 27.14
C GLY A 233 -21.27 1.02 26.29
N LYS A 234 -21.75 1.34 25.09
CA LYS A 234 -22.18 0.34 24.09
C LYS A 234 -21.07 -0.05 23.11
N GLY A 235 -19.92 0.62 23.18
CA GLY A 235 -18.79 0.46 22.28
C GLY A 235 -17.90 -0.73 22.62
N ARG A 236 -17.06 -1.07 21.65
CA ARG A 236 -16.11 -2.20 21.73
C ARG A 236 -14.72 -1.68 21.40
N VAL A 237 -13.78 -1.94 22.30
CA VAL A 237 -12.38 -1.59 22.10
C VAL A 237 -11.56 -2.86 21.97
N PHE A 238 -10.76 -2.95 20.92
CA PHE A 238 -9.71 -3.95 20.76
C PHE A 238 -8.36 -3.28 21.01
N HIS A 239 -7.54 -3.88 21.86
CA HIS A 239 -6.18 -3.42 22.11
C HIS A 239 -5.20 -4.52 21.75
N THR A 240 -4.09 -4.12 21.11
CA THR A 240 -2.91 -4.95 21.02
C THR A 240 -1.67 -4.17 21.45
N ALA A 241 -0.88 -4.75 22.36
CA ALA A 241 0.43 -4.26 22.78
C ALA A 241 1.53 -4.59 21.75
N LEU A 242 1.19 -5.35 20.70
CA LEU A 242 2.10 -5.73 19.63
C LEU A 242 2.17 -4.63 18.56
N GLY A 243 3.21 -4.64 17.74
CA GLY A 243 3.36 -3.79 16.56
C GLY A 243 4.29 -2.61 16.76
N HIS A 244 5.51 -2.85 17.29
CA HIS A 244 6.55 -1.81 17.40
C HIS A 244 6.89 -1.14 16.06
N ASP A 245 7.04 -1.95 15.01
CA ASP A 245 7.40 -1.52 13.66
C ASP A 245 6.76 -2.41 12.58
N VAL A 246 7.00 -2.08 11.32
CA VAL A 246 6.47 -2.84 10.18
C VAL A 246 6.93 -4.31 10.21
N ASP A 247 8.14 -4.60 10.66
CA ASP A 247 8.65 -5.98 10.75
C ASP A 247 7.85 -6.82 11.76
N ALA A 248 7.53 -6.25 12.93
CA ALA A 248 6.63 -6.88 13.90
C ALA A 248 5.21 -7.01 13.34
N MET A 249 4.70 -5.96 12.68
CA MET A 249 3.35 -5.94 12.12
C MET A 249 3.16 -6.91 10.94
N GLN A 250 4.23 -7.27 10.22
CA GLN A 250 4.18 -8.26 9.14
C GLN A 250 3.96 -9.70 9.62
N ALA A 251 4.14 -9.97 10.91
CA ALA A 251 3.88 -11.30 11.46
C ALA A 251 2.43 -11.72 11.17
N PRO A 252 2.17 -12.94 10.62
CA PRO A 252 0.83 -13.37 10.26
C PRO A 252 -0.20 -13.26 11.41
N GLY A 253 0.25 -13.49 12.65
CA GLY A 253 -0.55 -13.35 13.85
C GLY A 253 -0.96 -11.91 14.17
N PHE A 254 -0.07 -10.93 13.97
CA PHE A 254 -0.42 -9.52 14.07
C PHE A 254 -1.43 -9.15 12.99
N VAL A 255 -1.14 -9.45 11.72
CA VAL A 255 -2.01 -9.13 10.57
C VAL A 255 -3.44 -9.63 10.80
N VAL A 256 -3.60 -10.91 11.19
CA VAL A 256 -4.93 -11.49 11.37
C VAL A 256 -5.63 -10.97 12.62
N SER A 257 -4.93 -10.82 13.74
CA SER A 257 -5.54 -10.33 14.98
C SER A 257 -5.96 -8.86 14.88
N TYR A 258 -5.13 -8.01 14.26
CA TYR A 258 -5.46 -6.61 14.01
C TYR A 258 -6.70 -6.45 13.12
N ALA A 259 -6.73 -7.11 11.96
CA ALA A 259 -7.86 -6.98 11.04
C ALA A 259 -9.17 -7.55 11.63
N ARG A 260 -9.12 -8.71 12.29
CA ARG A 260 -10.28 -9.28 12.97
C ARG A 260 -10.71 -8.46 14.18
N GLY A 261 -9.75 -7.88 14.91
CA GLY A 261 -10.00 -6.96 16.03
C GLY A 261 -10.70 -5.69 15.58
N ALA A 262 -10.27 -5.09 14.47
CA ALA A 262 -10.93 -3.95 13.84
C ALA A 262 -12.37 -4.29 13.39
N GLU A 263 -12.57 -5.45 12.77
CA GLU A 263 -13.89 -5.89 12.34
C GLU A 263 -14.84 -6.11 13.54
N TRP A 264 -14.34 -6.78 14.57
CA TRP A 264 -15.10 -7.04 15.78
C TRP A 264 -15.43 -5.75 16.53
N ALA A 265 -14.48 -4.82 16.65
CA ALA A 265 -14.73 -3.52 17.25
C ALA A 265 -15.84 -2.77 16.50
N ALA A 266 -15.81 -2.78 15.17
CA ALA A 266 -16.82 -2.13 14.35
C ALA A 266 -18.20 -2.82 14.41
N THR A 267 -18.26 -4.15 14.39
CA THR A 267 -19.50 -4.90 14.07
C THR A 267 -19.95 -5.94 15.09
N ALA A 268 -19.16 -6.18 16.15
CA ALA A 268 -19.30 -7.26 17.12
C ALA A 268 -19.14 -8.70 16.55
N ALA A 269 -18.93 -8.84 15.25
CA ALA A 269 -18.75 -10.11 14.56
C ALA A 269 -17.39 -10.19 13.87
N VAL A 270 -16.99 -11.42 13.52
CA VAL A 270 -15.78 -11.71 12.73
C VAL A 270 -16.16 -12.66 11.60
N HIS A 271 -15.95 -12.24 10.35
CA HIS A 271 -16.13 -13.08 9.15
C HIS A 271 -14.86 -13.16 8.31
N LEU A 272 -13.82 -12.37 8.66
CA LEU A 272 -12.53 -12.47 8.02
C LEU A 272 -11.88 -13.85 8.21
N PRO A 273 -11.16 -14.36 7.20
CA PRO A 273 -10.52 -15.67 7.27
C PRO A 273 -9.38 -15.70 8.29
N ALA A 274 -8.93 -16.90 8.65
CA ALA A 274 -7.80 -17.11 9.56
C ALA A 274 -6.44 -16.71 8.94
N LYS A 275 -6.38 -16.54 7.62
CA LYS A 275 -5.19 -16.08 6.90
C LYS A 275 -5.56 -14.92 5.99
N ILE A 276 -4.93 -13.78 6.21
CA ILE A 276 -5.08 -12.58 5.39
C ILE A 276 -3.82 -12.40 4.56
N ARG A 277 -3.98 -12.26 3.23
CA ARG A 277 -2.87 -11.98 2.31
C ARG A 277 -2.85 -10.49 2.04
N LEU A 278 -1.71 -9.84 2.23
CA LEU A 278 -1.54 -8.40 2.04
C LEU A 278 -1.50 -7.96 0.57
N ASP A 279 -1.34 -8.92 -0.34
CA ASP A 279 -1.39 -8.72 -1.78
C ASP A 279 -2.24 -9.84 -2.42
N PRO A 280 -3.57 -9.80 -2.25
CA PRO A 280 -4.45 -10.84 -2.76
C PRO A 280 -4.53 -10.75 -4.28
N LYS A 281 -4.10 -11.78 -4.98
CA LYS A 281 -4.25 -11.91 -6.44
C LYS A 281 -5.58 -12.55 -6.80
N ASP A 282 -6.16 -12.13 -7.92
CA ASP A 282 -7.37 -12.73 -8.46
C ASP A 282 -7.10 -14.20 -8.87
N PRO A 283 -8.11 -15.09 -8.81
CA PRO A 283 -7.93 -16.50 -9.18
C PRO A 283 -7.38 -16.67 -10.60
N ASP A 284 -7.81 -15.81 -11.52
CA ASP A 284 -7.43 -15.77 -12.94
C ASP A 284 -6.33 -14.75 -13.26
N ALA A 285 -5.62 -14.23 -12.24
CA ALA A 285 -4.52 -13.31 -12.41
C ALA A 285 -3.46 -13.87 -13.38
N VAL A 286 -3.02 -13.04 -14.32
CA VAL A 286 -1.97 -13.32 -15.31
C VAL A 286 -0.67 -13.64 -14.57
N ARG A 287 -0.07 -14.79 -14.88
CA ARG A 287 1.21 -15.21 -14.31
C ARG A 287 2.33 -14.59 -15.10
N VAL A 288 3.04 -13.66 -14.49
CA VAL A 288 4.09 -12.87 -15.13
C VAL A 288 5.45 -13.34 -14.60
N LEU A 289 6.36 -13.65 -15.50
CA LEU A 289 7.79 -13.74 -15.19
C LEU A 289 8.41 -12.38 -15.51
N LEU A 290 8.94 -11.71 -14.50
CA LEU A 290 9.73 -10.50 -14.66
C LEU A 290 11.22 -10.88 -14.65
N VAL A 291 11.93 -10.54 -15.72
CA VAL A 291 13.37 -10.74 -15.83
C VAL A 291 14.07 -9.38 -15.80
N THR A 292 15.10 -9.29 -14.96
CA THR A 292 15.95 -8.11 -14.78
C THR A 292 17.42 -8.53 -14.75
N GLY A 293 18.32 -7.56 -14.87
CA GLY A 293 19.77 -7.76 -14.77
C GLY A 293 20.52 -7.24 -15.99
N GLY A 294 21.86 -7.24 -15.95
CA GLY A 294 22.69 -6.73 -17.05
C GLY A 294 22.85 -5.21 -17.09
N HIS A 295 21.92 -4.46 -16.49
CA HIS A 295 22.03 -3.03 -16.25
C HIS A 295 21.39 -2.65 -14.91
N ASP A 296 21.92 -1.60 -14.27
CA ASP A 296 21.38 -1.08 -13.01
C ASP A 296 20.00 -0.44 -13.22
N HIS A 297 19.15 -0.54 -12.21
CA HIS A 297 17.82 0.06 -12.21
C HIS A 297 17.34 0.38 -10.80
N GLU A 298 16.43 1.34 -10.70
CA GLU A 298 15.87 1.76 -9.42
C GLU A 298 14.79 0.78 -8.91
N ALA A 299 14.69 0.66 -7.58
CA ALA A 299 13.67 -0.17 -6.94
C ALA A 299 12.22 0.29 -7.26
N SER A 300 12.05 1.55 -7.68
CA SER A 300 10.78 2.11 -8.15
C SER A 300 10.18 1.30 -9.31
N PHE A 301 11.01 0.60 -10.09
CA PHE A 301 10.58 -0.29 -11.18
C PHE A 301 9.61 -1.39 -10.70
N TYR A 302 9.91 -2.05 -9.58
CA TYR A 302 9.02 -3.08 -9.02
C TYR A 302 7.66 -2.51 -8.64
N GLY A 303 7.63 -1.23 -8.26
CA GLY A 303 6.43 -0.48 -8.00
C GLY A 303 5.44 -0.52 -9.16
N LEU A 304 5.89 -0.66 -10.42
CA LEU A 304 5.01 -0.81 -11.58
C LEU A 304 4.01 -1.95 -11.41
N PHE A 305 4.37 -3.04 -10.74
CA PHE A 305 3.55 -4.26 -10.67
C PHE A 305 2.73 -4.36 -9.37
N GLU A 306 3.04 -3.53 -8.38
CA GLU A 306 2.40 -3.54 -7.08
C GLU A 306 0.95 -3.05 -7.12
N GLY A 307 0.12 -3.61 -6.23
CA GLY A 307 -1.29 -3.24 -6.10
C GLY A 307 -2.20 -3.75 -7.22
N ASN A 308 -1.64 -4.35 -8.29
CA ASN A 308 -2.44 -4.93 -9.36
C ASN A 308 -2.81 -6.39 -9.04
N ARG A 309 -4.09 -6.62 -8.72
CA ARG A 309 -4.62 -7.96 -8.39
C ARG A 309 -4.68 -8.91 -9.58
N LYS A 310 -4.72 -8.36 -10.81
CA LYS A 310 -4.75 -9.14 -12.05
C LYS A 310 -3.38 -9.67 -12.45
N LEU A 311 -2.30 -9.24 -11.79
CA LEU A 311 -0.93 -9.63 -12.10
C LEU A 311 -0.32 -10.40 -10.94
N ARG A 312 0.10 -11.65 -11.19
CA ARG A 312 0.91 -12.45 -10.27
C ARG A 312 2.33 -12.48 -10.81
N VAL A 313 3.18 -11.61 -10.26
CA VAL A 313 4.55 -11.39 -10.75
C VAL A 313 5.56 -12.16 -9.91
N ASN A 314 6.39 -12.96 -10.57
CA ASN A 314 7.59 -13.54 -10.00
C ASN A 314 8.82 -12.94 -10.68
N VAL A 315 9.85 -12.64 -9.91
CA VAL A 315 11.12 -12.11 -10.42
C VAL A 315 12.14 -13.25 -10.55
N ASP A 316 12.75 -13.40 -11.71
CA ASP A 316 13.83 -14.36 -11.97
C ASP A 316 14.94 -13.66 -12.77
N PRO A 317 15.94 -13.05 -12.10
CA PRO A 317 16.93 -12.23 -12.77
C PRO A 317 18.00 -13.07 -13.49
N HIS A 318 18.77 -12.43 -14.38
CA HIS A 318 19.96 -13.05 -14.96
C HIS A 318 21.04 -13.34 -13.90
N PRO A 319 21.82 -14.43 -14.06
CA PRO A 319 21.81 -15.42 -15.15
C PRO A 319 20.90 -16.64 -14.87
N VAL A 320 19.88 -16.49 -14.00
CA VAL A 320 18.98 -17.59 -13.62
C VAL A 320 17.83 -17.76 -14.60
N ALA A 321 17.35 -16.65 -15.16
CA ALA A 321 16.32 -16.64 -16.19
C ALA A 321 16.60 -17.65 -17.32
N PHE A 322 15.55 -18.35 -17.73
CA PHE A 322 15.53 -19.32 -18.85
C PHE A 322 16.37 -20.59 -18.67
N ARG A 323 16.87 -20.90 -17.46
CA ARG A 323 17.56 -22.19 -17.17
C ARG A 323 16.71 -23.43 -17.44
N ARG A 324 15.39 -23.29 -17.43
CA ARG A 324 14.40 -24.36 -17.63
C ARG A 324 13.25 -23.89 -18.53
N ASP A 325 12.42 -24.82 -18.95
CA ASP A 325 11.14 -24.50 -19.60
C ASP A 325 10.20 -23.81 -18.59
N ILE A 326 9.70 -22.63 -18.98
CA ILE A 326 8.87 -21.73 -18.17
C ILE A 326 7.41 -21.66 -18.65
N ARG A 327 7.05 -22.32 -19.76
CA ARG A 327 5.74 -22.18 -20.42
C ARG A 327 4.56 -22.64 -19.56
N LYS A 328 4.78 -23.62 -18.70
CA LYS A 328 3.76 -24.15 -17.80
C LYS A 328 3.46 -23.19 -16.65
N ASP A 329 4.41 -22.35 -16.28
CA ASP A 329 4.34 -21.55 -15.06
C ASP A 329 3.86 -20.12 -15.33
N TYR A 330 4.14 -19.59 -16.53
CA TYR A 330 3.88 -18.20 -16.86
C TYR A 330 3.08 -18.04 -18.15
N ASP A 331 2.35 -16.94 -18.21
CA ASP A 331 1.50 -16.52 -19.32
C ASP A 331 2.17 -15.39 -20.11
N VAL A 332 2.88 -14.49 -19.41
CA VAL A 332 3.61 -13.36 -19.98
C VAL A 332 5.02 -13.29 -19.42
N LEU A 333 5.98 -12.98 -20.29
CA LEU A 333 7.34 -12.60 -19.95
C LEU A 333 7.48 -11.07 -20.07
N VAL A 334 7.95 -10.42 -19.01
CA VAL A 334 8.30 -9.00 -19.01
C VAL A 334 9.80 -8.90 -18.87
N LEU A 335 10.45 -8.24 -19.83
CA LEU A 335 11.89 -8.05 -19.86
C LEU A 335 12.22 -6.59 -19.56
N TYR A 336 13.11 -6.39 -18.59
CA TYR A 336 13.71 -5.12 -18.19
C TYR A 336 15.18 -5.37 -17.83
N ASP A 337 15.87 -6.07 -18.72
CA ASP A 337 17.25 -6.51 -18.61
C ASP A 337 18.08 -5.97 -19.78
N SER A 338 19.40 -6.13 -19.69
CA SER A 338 20.33 -5.75 -20.76
C SER A 338 21.48 -6.75 -20.85
N ILE A 339 21.20 -7.91 -21.44
CA ILE A 339 22.15 -9.03 -21.61
C ILE A 339 22.36 -9.31 -23.08
N GLN A 340 23.62 -9.40 -23.49
CA GLN A 340 23.98 -9.58 -24.91
C GLN A 340 23.95 -11.03 -25.36
N ASP A 341 24.27 -11.97 -24.47
CA ASP A 341 24.41 -13.38 -24.80
C ASP A 341 23.75 -14.28 -23.76
N LEU A 342 23.05 -15.29 -24.26
CA LEU A 342 22.48 -16.38 -23.47
C LEU A 342 23.17 -17.70 -23.81
N PRO A 343 23.34 -18.61 -22.84
CA PRO A 343 23.67 -20.00 -23.14
C PRO A 343 22.66 -20.61 -24.11
N GLU A 344 23.09 -21.52 -24.99
CA GLU A 344 22.22 -22.09 -26.04
C GLU A 344 20.97 -22.78 -25.48
N ALA A 345 21.08 -23.44 -24.32
CA ALA A 345 19.93 -24.02 -23.63
C ALA A 345 18.89 -22.95 -23.21
N HIS A 346 19.35 -21.77 -22.79
CA HIS A 346 18.48 -20.66 -22.40
C HIS A 346 17.81 -20.04 -23.63
N LYS A 347 18.57 -19.85 -24.72
CA LYS A 347 18.01 -19.44 -26.01
C LYS A 347 16.89 -20.37 -26.46
N ASN A 348 17.11 -21.69 -26.38
CA ASN A 348 16.10 -22.67 -26.74
C ASN A 348 14.84 -22.58 -25.85
N ASN A 349 14.99 -22.40 -24.53
CA ASN A 349 13.84 -22.25 -23.64
C ASN A 349 13.05 -20.96 -23.90
N LEU A 350 13.72 -19.83 -24.13
CA LEU A 350 13.09 -18.56 -24.49
C LEU A 350 12.39 -18.66 -25.84
N LYS A 351 13.04 -19.26 -26.84
CA LYS A 351 12.45 -19.49 -28.16
C LYS A 351 11.19 -20.33 -28.08
N LEU A 352 11.23 -21.45 -27.35
CA LEU A 352 10.05 -22.30 -27.12
C LEU A 352 8.90 -21.54 -26.46
N PHE A 353 9.20 -20.62 -25.53
CA PHE A 353 8.18 -19.78 -24.90
C PHE A 353 7.48 -18.87 -25.91
N VAL A 354 8.24 -18.13 -26.72
CA VAL A 354 7.72 -17.25 -27.78
C VAL A 354 6.92 -18.04 -28.82
N GLU A 355 7.45 -19.17 -29.30
CA GLU A 355 6.80 -19.99 -30.32
C GLU A 355 5.52 -20.68 -29.80
N SER A 356 5.39 -20.87 -28.49
CA SER A 356 4.16 -21.42 -27.87
C SER A 356 3.00 -20.42 -27.79
N GLY A 357 3.22 -19.18 -28.20
CA GLY A 357 2.21 -18.12 -28.22
C GLY A 357 1.93 -17.44 -26.89
N LYS A 358 2.86 -17.59 -25.93
CA LYS A 358 2.86 -16.82 -24.69
C LYS A 358 3.18 -15.35 -24.96
N GLY A 359 2.73 -14.45 -24.09
CA GLY A 359 2.88 -13.02 -24.30
C GLY A 359 4.28 -12.50 -23.92
N LEU A 360 4.74 -11.46 -24.61
CA LEU A 360 5.98 -10.75 -24.28
C LEU A 360 5.70 -9.25 -24.11
N VAL A 361 6.40 -8.64 -23.16
CA VAL A 361 6.51 -7.20 -23.00
C VAL A 361 7.99 -6.84 -22.85
N ILE A 362 8.50 -6.06 -23.79
CA ILE A 362 9.89 -5.60 -23.84
C ILE A 362 9.89 -4.16 -23.35
N LEU A 363 10.57 -3.90 -22.24
CA LEU A 363 10.63 -2.59 -21.63
C LEU A 363 12.04 -2.03 -21.73
N HIS A 364 12.15 -0.81 -22.24
CA HIS A 364 13.32 0.07 -22.13
C HIS A 364 14.68 -0.62 -22.40
N HIS A 365 15.42 -1.04 -21.35
CA HIS A 365 16.72 -1.72 -21.47
C HIS A 365 16.66 -2.99 -22.31
N ALA A 366 15.52 -3.70 -22.30
CA ALA A 366 15.37 -4.97 -22.99
C ALA A 366 15.34 -4.84 -24.52
N VAL A 367 15.22 -3.61 -25.07
CA VAL A 367 15.46 -3.36 -26.50
C VAL A 367 16.93 -3.58 -26.89
N VAL A 368 17.82 -3.55 -25.89
CA VAL A 368 19.26 -3.79 -26.03
C VAL A 368 19.62 -5.26 -25.80
N ASP A 369 18.66 -6.14 -25.54
CA ASP A 369 18.92 -7.57 -25.32
C ASP A 369 19.27 -8.32 -26.61
N PHE A 370 20.17 -9.29 -26.45
CA PHE A 370 20.47 -10.34 -27.44
C PHE A 370 20.78 -9.80 -28.84
N THR A 371 21.54 -8.70 -28.92
CA THR A 371 21.82 -7.99 -30.20
C THR A 371 22.50 -8.87 -31.26
N GLY A 372 23.21 -9.92 -30.83
CA GLY A 372 23.81 -10.93 -31.71
C GLY A 372 22.84 -12.00 -32.24
N TRP A 373 21.57 -12.00 -31.82
CA TRP A 373 20.57 -13.01 -32.18
C TRP A 373 19.51 -12.45 -33.11
N GLU A 374 19.75 -12.55 -34.42
CA GLU A 374 18.91 -11.94 -35.46
C GLU A 374 17.41 -12.29 -35.36
N TRP A 375 17.09 -13.55 -35.10
CA TRP A 375 15.71 -13.98 -34.90
C TRP A 375 15.00 -13.19 -33.78
N TRP A 376 15.70 -12.87 -32.69
CA TRP A 376 15.14 -12.13 -31.57
C TRP A 376 14.79 -10.69 -31.98
N TRP A 377 15.80 -9.91 -32.35
CA TRP A 377 15.57 -8.48 -32.59
C TRP A 377 14.79 -8.20 -33.88
N ARG A 378 14.90 -9.06 -34.92
CA ARG A 378 14.20 -8.86 -36.20
C ARG A 378 12.79 -9.43 -36.24
N ASP A 379 12.62 -10.65 -35.73
CA ASP A 379 11.40 -11.44 -35.94
C ASP A 379 10.53 -11.53 -34.69
N VAL A 380 11.06 -11.20 -33.50
CA VAL A 380 10.29 -11.14 -32.24
C VAL A 380 10.05 -9.70 -31.81
N VAL A 381 11.11 -8.94 -31.53
CA VAL A 381 11.02 -7.56 -31.01
C VAL A 381 10.69 -6.57 -32.13
N GLY A 382 11.27 -6.74 -33.32
CA GLY A 382 11.13 -5.81 -34.43
C GLY A 382 11.96 -4.54 -34.30
N GLY A 383 12.85 -4.46 -33.31
CA GLY A 383 13.78 -3.35 -33.12
C GLY A 383 15.11 -3.82 -32.53
N LEU A 384 16.17 -3.07 -32.82
CA LEU A 384 17.54 -3.35 -32.38
C LEU A 384 18.23 -2.05 -31.97
N TYR A 385 18.69 -1.96 -30.73
CA TYR A 385 19.66 -0.95 -30.33
C TYR A 385 21.05 -1.35 -30.84
N VAL A 386 21.57 -0.59 -31.81
CA VAL A 386 22.82 -0.88 -32.50
C VAL A 386 24.01 -0.42 -31.65
N LEU A 387 24.54 -1.31 -30.81
CA LEU A 387 25.65 -1.01 -29.89
C LEU A 387 26.92 -0.56 -30.61
N LYS A 388 27.22 -1.17 -31.77
CA LYS A 388 28.35 -0.83 -32.64
C LYS A 388 27.84 -0.75 -34.06
N ALA A 389 28.29 0.25 -34.80
CA ALA A 389 27.90 0.42 -36.19
C ALA A 389 28.16 -0.85 -37.00
N MET A 390 27.17 -1.25 -37.80
CA MET A 390 27.22 -2.36 -38.74
C MET A 390 27.10 -1.82 -40.18
N PRO A 391 27.40 -2.61 -41.22
CA PRO A 391 27.10 -2.21 -42.59
C PRO A 391 25.65 -1.75 -42.70
N ASP A 392 25.44 -0.54 -43.19
CA ASP A 392 24.13 0.10 -43.38
C ASP A 392 23.29 0.34 -42.10
N MET A 393 23.89 0.20 -40.91
CA MET A 393 23.25 0.52 -39.63
C MET A 393 24.20 1.34 -38.73
N PRO A 394 24.00 2.67 -38.62
CA PRO A 394 24.80 3.48 -37.70
C PRO A 394 24.55 3.05 -36.26
N ALA A 395 25.55 3.27 -35.40
CA ALA A 395 25.37 3.05 -33.96
C ALA A 395 24.23 3.92 -33.41
N SER A 396 23.40 3.31 -32.57
CA SER A 396 22.36 3.99 -31.81
C SER A 396 22.98 4.88 -30.73
N SER A 397 22.26 5.92 -30.34
CA SER A 397 22.67 6.82 -29.27
C SER A 397 21.50 7.06 -28.32
N TYR A 398 21.81 7.44 -27.09
CA TYR A 398 20.80 7.81 -26.10
C TYR A 398 21.05 9.22 -25.54
N LEU A 399 20.01 9.79 -24.94
CA LEU A 399 20.11 11.00 -24.13
C LEU A 399 19.23 10.82 -22.90
N HIS A 400 19.85 10.74 -21.72
CA HIS A 400 19.19 10.70 -20.42
C HIS A 400 18.51 12.03 -20.10
N ASP A 401 17.62 12.00 -19.10
CA ASP A 401 17.20 13.19 -18.36
C ASP A 401 16.51 14.26 -19.21
N VAL A 402 15.66 13.84 -20.16
CA VAL A 402 14.92 14.76 -21.03
C VAL A 402 13.43 14.72 -20.81
N GLU A 403 12.81 15.90 -20.89
CA GLU A 403 11.36 16.02 -20.99
C GLU A 403 10.93 15.76 -22.44
N MET A 404 10.04 14.80 -22.65
CA MET A 404 9.49 14.49 -23.96
C MET A 404 7.96 14.38 -23.90
N VAL A 405 7.33 14.71 -25.03
CA VAL A 405 5.89 14.55 -25.20
C VAL A 405 5.63 13.23 -25.91
N VAL A 406 5.06 12.27 -25.17
CA VAL A 406 4.71 10.94 -25.65
C VAL A 406 3.24 10.89 -26.06
N ARG A 407 2.99 10.44 -27.29
CA ARG A 407 1.68 10.45 -27.94
C ARG A 407 1.22 9.04 -28.29
N PRO A 408 0.07 8.58 -27.77
CA PRO A 408 -0.68 7.46 -28.32
C PRO A 408 -1.08 7.72 -29.78
N VAL A 409 -0.75 6.82 -30.72
CA VAL A 409 -1.00 7.04 -32.16
C VAL A 409 -1.87 5.98 -32.84
N SER A 410 -2.51 5.10 -32.08
CA SER A 410 -3.41 4.07 -32.66
C SER A 410 -4.63 3.79 -31.79
N ASP A 411 -5.63 3.15 -32.40
CA ASP A 411 -6.81 2.60 -31.70
C ASP A 411 -6.51 1.26 -31.00
N HIS A 412 -5.23 0.88 -30.89
CA HIS A 412 -4.83 -0.38 -30.29
C HIS A 412 -5.24 -0.43 -28.81
N PRO A 413 -5.79 -1.55 -28.28
CA PRO A 413 -6.30 -1.63 -26.91
C PRO A 413 -5.32 -1.17 -25.83
N ILE A 414 -4.01 -1.35 -26.05
CA ILE A 414 -2.96 -0.89 -25.14
C ILE A 414 -3.02 0.62 -24.90
N VAL A 415 -3.22 1.41 -25.96
CA VAL A 415 -3.12 2.88 -25.90
C VAL A 415 -4.46 3.60 -26.11
N LYS A 416 -5.51 2.85 -26.46
CA LYS A 416 -6.83 3.41 -26.76
C LYS A 416 -7.37 4.24 -25.60
N GLY A 417 -7.68 5.51 -25.90
CA GLY A 417 -8.23 6.48 -24.95
C GLY A 417 -7.21 7.00 -23.91
N LEU A 418 -5.93 6.64 -24.01
CA LEU A 418 -4.90 7.30 -23.21
C LEU A 418 -4.64 8.71 -23.76
N PRO A 419 -4.46 9.72 -22.90
CA PRO A 419 -4.08 11.05 -23.33
C PRO A 419 -2.60 11.09 -23.74
N GLU A 420 -2.20 12.16 -24.43
CA GLU A 420 -0.79 12.57 -24.53
C GLU A 420 -0.21 12.80 -23.12
N MET A 421 1.07 12.46 -22.93
CA MET A 421 1.76 12.58 -21.64
C MET A 421 3.13 13.23 -21.80
N ARG A 422 3.50 14.08 -20.84
CA ARG A 422 4.88 14.56 -20.67
C ARG A 422 5.62 13.59 -19.76
N LEU A 423 6.72 13.03 -20.23
CA LEU A 423 7.58 12.14 -19.47
C LEU A 423 8.97 12.74 -19.35
N TYR A 424 9.60 12.57 -18.19
CA TYR A 424 11.01 12.83 -17.99
C TYR A 424 11.73 11.48 -17.99
N ASP A 425 12.55 11.22 -19.01
CA ASP A 425 13.07 9.87 -19.27
C ASP A 425 14.32 9.89 -20.18
N GLU A 426 14.81 8.71 -20.52
CA GLU A 426 15.84 8.48 -21.54
C GLU A 426 15.22 8.33 -22.94
N THR A 427 15.85 8.95 -23.94
CA THR A 427 15.51 8.78 -25.37
C THR A 427 16.55 7.96 -26.10
N TYR A 428 16.12 7.18 -27.10
CA TYR A 428 17.00 6.51 -28.06
C TYR A 428 16.84 7.09 -29.47
N LYS A 429 17.97 7.17 -30.19
CA LYS A 429 18.08 7.61 -31.59
C LYS A 429 18.78 6.54 -32.41
N ARG A 430 18.36 6.39 -33.66
CA ARG A 430 18.89 5.41 -34.62
C ARG A 430 18.76 3.97 -34.10
N VAL A 431 17.69 3.67 -33.38
CA VAL A 431 17.25 2.30 -33.14
C VAL A 431 16.84 1.74 -34.50
N TRP A 432 17.43 0.62 -34.90
CA TRP A 432 16.97 -0.05 -36.12
C TRP A 432 15.56 -0.58 -35.85
N GLN A 433 14.64 -0.36 -36.79
CA GLN A 433 13.25 -0.80 -36.67
C GLN A 433 12.83 -1.47 -37.97
N ARG A 434 12.10 -2.58 -37.84
CA ARG A 434 11.53 -3.28 -39.00
C ARG A 434 10.47 -2.41 -39.69
N SER A 435 10.36 -2.52 -41.00
CA SER A 435 9.26 -1.87 -41.73
C SER A 435 7.91 -2.53 -41.41
N GLY A 436 6.84 -1.72 -41.35
CA GLY A 436 5.47 -2.20 -41.16
C GLY A 436 5.09 -2.58 -39.73
N LEU A 437 5.83 -2.12 -38.72
CA LEU A 437 5.42 -2.25 -37.32
C LEU A 437 4.11 -1.50 -37.06
N VAL A 438 3.30 -2.03 -36.14
CA VAL A 438 2.08 -1.34 -35.69
C VAL A 438 2.48 -0.34 -34.59
N PRO A 439 2.32 0.97 -34.82
CA PRO A 439 2.77 1.98 -33.87
C PRO A 439 1.82 2.09 -32.68
N LEU A 440 2.39 2.27 -31.49
CA LEU A 440 1.65 2.55 -30.26
C LEU A 440 1.93 3.96 -29.76
N LEU A 441 3.22 4.34 -29.70
CA LEU A 441 3.67 5.58 -29.08
C LEU A 441 4.67 6.31 -29.97
N THR A 442 4.51 7.63 -30.10
CA THR A 442 5.48 8.49 -30.77
C THR A 442 5.92 9.67 -29.92
N THR A 443 7.03 10.28 -30.30
CA THR A 443 7.54 11.55 -29.77
C THR A 443 8.13 12.40 -30.89
N ASP A 444 8.16 13.71 -30.71
CA ASP A 444 8.80 14.69 -31.59
C ASP A 444 10.13 15.20 -31.01
N HIS A 445 10.64 14.59 -29.93
CA HIS A 445 11.89 15.02 -29.31
C HIS A 445 13.08 14.87 -30.27
N PRO A 446 13.90 15.91 -30.50
CA PRO A 446 14.94 15.90 -31.53
C PRO A 446 16.02 14.83 -31.31
N ALA A 447 16.29 14.49 -30.04
CA ALA A 447 17.23 13.43 -29.66
C ALA A 447 16.64 12.00 -29.69
N SER A 448 15.36 11.84 -30.04
CA SER A 448 14.69 10.53 -30.12
C SER A 448 14.34 10.14 -31.56
N ASP A 449 14.24 8.86 -31.85
CA ASP A 449 13.46 8.38 -32.99
C ASP A 449 11.97 8.69 -32.75
N GLU A 450 11.21 8.84 -33.84
CA GLU A 450 9.79 9.20 -33.74
C GLU A 450 8.97 8.09 -33.08
N LEU A 451 9.19 6.83 -33.50
CA LEU A 451 8.48 5.67 -32.97
C LEU A 451 9.20 5.11 -31.73
N ILE A 452 8.53 5.18 -30.58
CA ILE A 452 9.09 4.79 -29.27
C ILE A 452 8.25 3.70 -28.56
N GLY A 453 7.23 3.17 -29.22
CA GLY A 453 6.51 1.99 -28.76
C GLY A 453 5.71 1.36 -29.90
N TRP A 454 5.71 0.03 -29.98
CA TRP A 454 5.14 -0.71 -31.10
C TRP A 454 4.75 -2.14 -30.74
N ILE A 455 4.02 -2.80 -31.64
CA ILE A 455 3.77 -4.24 -31.58
C ILE A 455 4.85 -4.98 -32.38
N GLY A 456 5.49 -5.95 -31.74
CA GLY A 456 6.51 -6.78 -32.38
C GLY A 456 5.93 -7.63 -33.52
N PRO A 457 6.72 -7.97 -34.55
CA PRO A 457 6.24 -8.65 -35.76
C PRO A 457 6.00 -10.15 -35.59
N CYS A 458 6.15 -10.68 -34.36
CA CYS A 458 6.03 -12.11 -34.08
C CYS A 458 4.62 -12.61 -34.37
N ALA A 459 4.49 -13.59 -35.28
CA ALA A 459 3.18 -14.13 -35.65
C ALA A 459 2.56 -15.04 -34.57
N THR A 460 3.39 -15.71 -33.77
CA THR A 460 2.91 -16.67 -32.76
C THR A 460 2.62 -16.00 -31.43
N SER A 461 3.37 -14.96 -31.07
CA SER A 461 3.32 -14.30 -29.76
C SER A 461 2.79 -12.87 -29.87
N ARG A 462 2.06 -12.44 -28.84
CA ARG A 462 1.70 -11.03 -28.67
C ARG A 462 2.85 -10.31 -27.97
N VAL A 463 3.59 -9.51 -28.74
CA VAL A 463 4.78 -8.79 -28.27
C VAL A 463 4.47 -7.29 -28.25
N ALA A 464 4.57 -6.67 -27.08
CA ALA A 464 4.53 -5.22 -26.94
C ALA A 464 5.93 -4.71 -26.61
N VAL A 465 6.40 -3.67 -27.30
CA VAL A 465 7.69 -3.02 -27.03
C VAL A 465 7.44 -1.57 -26.64
N LEU A 466 7.96 -1.18 -25.47
CA LEU A 466 7.83 0.17 -24.93
C LEU A 466 9.25 0.67 -24.60
N GLN A 467 9.70 1.70 -25.33
CA GLN A 467 11.02 2.29 -25.09
C GLN A 467 11.09 3.14 -23.82
N PRO A 468 10.08 3.96 -23.43
CA PRO A 468 10.16 4.70 -22.17
C PRO A 468 10.27 3.75 -20.97
N GLY A 469 10.82 4.25 -19.87
CA GLY A 469 10.84 3.57 -18.58
C GLY A 469 12.21 3.48 -17.91
N HIS A 470 13.15 4.39 -18.13
CA HIS A 470 14.51 4.32 -17.57
C HIS A 470 14.56 4.50 -16.06
N GLY A 471 13.88 5.55 -15.59
CA GLY A 471 14.03 6.10 -14.26
C GLY A 471 12.73 6.13 -13.45
N ARG A 472 12.88 6.48 -12.18
CA ARG A 472 11.78 6.63 -11.23
C ARG A 472 10.64 7.53 -11.73
N GLU A 473 10.96 8.60 -12.44
CA GLU A 473 9.97 9.55 -12.96
C GLU A 473 8.96 8.88 -13.87
N SER A 474 9.41 7.93 -14.71
CA SER A 474 8.52 7.09 -15.52
C SER A 474 7.82 6.03 -14.68
N HIS A 475 8.51 5.35 -13.75
CA HIS A 475 7.91 4.29 -12.91
C HIS A 475 6.76 4.78 -12.01
N GLU A 476 6.87 6.01 -11.51
CA GLU A 476 5.86 6.63 -10.64
C GLU A 476 4.72 7.28 -11.43
N SER A 477 4.86 7.47 -12.75
CA SER A 477 3.81 8.02 -13.61
C SER A 477 2.60 7.08 -13.67
N PRO A 478 1.40 7.51 -13.22
CA PRO A 478 0.18 6.70 -13.30
C PRO A 478 -0.15 6.29 -14.74
N TRP A 479 0.20 7.14 -15.71
CA TRP A 479 -0.01 6.88 -17.13
C TRP A 479 0.90 5.77 -17.64
N TYR A 480 2.19 5.80 -17.27
CA TYR A 480 3.14 4.76 -17.67
C TYR A 480 2.82 3.42 -16.99
N ARG A 481 2.41 3.44 -15.72
CA ARG A 481 1.92 2.26 -15.00
C ARG A 481 0.73 1.61 -15.72
N GLU A 482 -0.27 2.42 -16.08
CA GLU A 482 -1.45 1.93 -16.82
C GLU A 482 -1.06 1.37 -18.20
N LEU A 483 -0.17 2.05 -18.92
CA LEU A 483 0.36 1.58 -20.20
C LEU A 483 1.02 0.19 -20.08
N VAL A 484 1.93 0.01 -19.11
CA VAL A 484 2.62 -1.27 -18.85
C VAL A 484 1.59 -2.35 -18.45
N HIS A 485 0.61 -2.03 -17.62
CA HIS A 485 -0.45 -2.97 -17.25
C HIS A 485 -1.27 -3.43 -18.45
N ARG A 486 -1.67 -2.49 -19.32
CA ARG A 486 -2.41 -2.81 -20.54
C ARG A 486 -1.57 -3.64 -21.50
N ALA A 487 -0.28 -3.35 -21.64
CA ALA A 487 0.63 -4.16 -22.44
C ALA A 487 0.67 -5.61 -21.93
N ILE A 488 0.83 -5.82 -20.62
CA ILE A 488 0.84 -7.17 -20.02
C ILE A 488 -0.49 -7.89 -20.23
N LEU A 489 -1.62 -7.23 -19.97
CA LEU A 489 -2.95 -7.83 -20.13
C LEU A 489 -3.25 -8.16 -21.59
N TRP A 490 -2.90 -7.28 -22.53
CA TRP A 490 -3.06 -7.55 -23.96
C TRP A 490 -2.19 -8.72 -24.43
N SER A 491 -0.92 -8.75 -24.01
CA SER A 491 0.02 -9.84 -24.31
C SER A 491 -0.47 -11.17 -23.73
N ALA A 492 -1.18 -11.15 -22.60
CA ALA A 492 -1.82 -12.32 -22.00
C ALA A 492 -3.14 -12.74 -22.66
N GLY A 493 -3.69 -11.94 -23.57
CA GLY A 493 -5.02 -12.17 -24.14
C GLY A 493 -6.20 -11.84 -23.22
N ARG A 494 -6.03 -10.82 -22.37
CA ARG A 494 -6.98 -10.40 -21.34
C ARG A 494 -7.47 -8.95 -21.48
N LEU A 495 -7.10 -8.25 -22.55
CA LEU A 495 -7.51 -6.86 -22.83
C LEU A 495 -8.42 -6.75 -24.05
#